data_AF-A0A5B1B209-F1
#
_entry.id   AF-A0A5B1B209-F1
#
_cell.length_a   1.000
_cell.length_b   1.000
_cell.length_c   1.000
_cell.angle_alpha   90.00
_cell.angle_beta   90.00
_cell.angle_gamma   90.00
#
_symmetry.space_group_name_H-M   'P 1'
#
loop_
_entity.id
_entity.type
_entity.pdbx_description
1 polymer ?
#
loop_
_entity_poly.entity_id
_entity_poly.type
_entity_poly.pdbx_seq_one_letter_code
_entity_poly.pdbx_strand_id
1 'polypeptide(L)'
;MKIFSKIIAIMLCSLLYIQCTEEKHTTNAQEIGLETENKNNFSGKLNIQNSTIIYTAKANAELAFNISLKIDKTLIEATINYENESILINGYDNILTETQKGALLTTGKVIADYILETKEGEISMTAYALLSMVEYIGKSPVNYIYSKRNIKSAKNITNLKSRNEGITCIRKNSYVNAEYDDSRGTHKDRVKVGSKARKNYGCMGRCGSDCGRWWIPSAWTKDCMDHDQCSNINNASGGSRDKNCGDEFNEAADDYIFGVIRGCRG
;
A
#
# COMPACT_ATOMS: atom_id res chain seq x y z
N MET A 1 76.47 -32.62 -5.56
CA MET A 1 76.89 -31.87 -4.37
C MET A 1 76.58 -30.40 -4.57
N LYS A 2 75.67 -29.85 -3.76
CA LYS A 2 75.53 -28.43 -3.36
C LYS A 2 75.36 -27.43 -4.53
N ILE A 3 74.32 -26.59 -4.59
CA ILE A 3 73.87 -25.69 -3.53
C ILE A 3 72.38 -25.36 -3.76
N PHE A 4 71.64 -25.55 -2.68
CA PHE A 4 70.26 -25.15 -2.44
C PHE A 4 70.08 -23.63 -2.38
N SER A 5 68.82 -23.22 -2.52
CA SER A 5 68.21 -22.07 -1.85
C SER A 5 68.30 -20.72 -2.57
N LYS A 6 67.17 -20.35 -3.22
CA LYS A 6 66.51 -19.03 -3.11
C LYS A 6 65.43 -18.83 -4.18
N ILE A 7 64.44 -19.71 -4.26
CA ILE A 7 63.14 -19.37 -4.89
C ILE A 7 62.03 -20.04 -4.07
N ILE A 8 61.89 -19.60 -2.82
CA ILE A 8 60.68 -19.79 -2.00
C ILE A 8 60.33 -18.40 -1.49
N ALA A 9 59.89 -17.57 -2.41
CA ALA A 9 59.17 -16.33 -2.18
C ALA A 9 58.33 -16.13 -3.44
N ILE A 10 57.04 -15.83 -3.29
CA ILE A 10 56.00 -15.85 -4.33
C ILE A 10 55.32 -17.24 -4.48
N MET A 11 55.01 -17.89 -3.37
CA MET A 11 53.91 -18.88 -3.31
C MET A 11 53.15 -18.79 -1.98
N LEU A 12 52.73 -17.57 -1.64
CA LEU A 12 51.52 -17.27 -0.86
C LEU A 12 50.67 -16.41 -1.82
N CYS A 13 50.07 -16.95 -2.87
CA CYS A 13 48.83 -17.72 -2.79
C CYS A 13 47.90 -17.20 -1.68
N SER A 14 47.43 -15.97 -1.89
CA SER A 14 46.00 -15.70 -1.96
C SER A 14 45.18 -16.30 -0.81
N LEU A 15 45.62 -16.08 0.43
CA LEU A 15 44.80 -16.34 1.60
C LEU A 15 43.62 -15.36 1.60
N LEU A 16 42.46 -15.92 1.28
CA LEU A 16 41.20 -15.67 1.98
C LEU A 16 40.74 -14.21 2.00
N TYR A 17 40.30 -13.72 0.84
CA TYR A 17 39.07 -12.92 0.80
C TYR A 17 38.03 -13.70 0.00
N ILE A 18 37.53 -14.78 0.59
CA ILE A 18 36.13 -15.15 0.36
C ILE A 18 35.36 -14.05 1.11
N GLN A 19 35.16 -12.91 0.46
CA GLN A 19 33.96 -12.16 0.77
C GLN A 19 32.83 -13.12 0.43
N CYS A 20 32.13 -13.61 1.45
CA CYS A 20 30.73 -13.94 1.29
C CYS A 20 30.08 -12.66 0.76
N THR A 21 30.04 -12.48 -0.55
CA THR A 21 28.93 -11.78 -1.16
C THR A 21 27.73 -12.57 -0.71
N GLU A 22 26.98 -12.04 0.25
CA GLU A 22 25.57 -12.37 0.37
C GLU A 22 25.04 -12.37 -1.05
N GLU A 23 24.53 -13.53 -1.49
CA GLU A 23 23.79 -13.61 -2.73
C GLU A 23 22.71 -12.53 -2.62
N LYS A 24 22.87 -11.44 -3.38
CA LYS A 24 21.73 -10.64 -3.77
C LYS A 24 20.83 -11.64 -4.50
N HIS A 25 19.86 -12.19 -3.78
CA HIS A 25 18.73 -12.89 -4.37
C HIS A 25 18.12 -11.90 -5.35
N THR A 26 18.50 -12.00 -6.62
CA THR A 26 17.85 -11.25 -7.69
C THR A 26 16.44 -11.82 -7.75
N THR A 27 15.44 -11.08 -7.26
CA THR A 27 14.05 -11.47 -7.46
C THR A 27 13.80 -11.53 -8.97
N ASN A 28 13.74 -12.74 -9.52
CA ASN A 28 13.52 -12.92 -10.95
C ASN A 28 12.04 -12.65 -11.26
N ALA A 29 11.72 -12.19 -12.47
CA ALA A 29 10.34 -12.06 -12.96
C ALA A 29 9.51 -13.36 -12.75
N GLN A 30 10.18 -14.51 -12.75
CA GLN A 30 9.59 -15.81 -12.43
C GLN A 30 9.06 -15.92 -10.98
N GLU A 31 9.69 -15.26 -10.01
CA GLU A 31 9.30 -15.31 -8.59
C GLU A 31 7.98 -14.60 -8.31
N ILE A 32 7.71 -13.52 -9.05
CA ILE A 32 6.42 -12.82 -9.01
C ILE A 32 5.42 -13.44 -10.01
N GLY A 33 5.86 -14.41 -10.81
CA GLY A 33 5.04 -15.02 -11.86
C GLY A 33 4.61 -14.03 -12.93
N LEU A 34 5.50 -13.10 -13.29
CA LEU A 34 5.24 -12.03 -14.25
C LEU A 34 4.91 -12.63 -15.63
N GLU A 35 3.73 -12.29 -16.15
CA GLU A 35 3.28 -12.72 -17.48
C GLU A 35 3.40 -11.58 -18.49
N THR A 36 3.19 -10.33 -18.07
CA THR A 36 3.32 -9.16 -18.94
C THR A 36 3.78 -7.94 -18.13
N GLU A 37 4.78 -7.24 -18.64
CA GLU A 37 5.26 -5.97 -18.10
C GLU A 37 5.56 -4.98 -19.22
N ASN A 38 4.82 -3.88 -19.25
CA ASN A 38 5.11 -2.68 -20.03
C ASN A 38 4.43 -1.46 -19.39
N LYS A 39 4.63 -0.26 -19.94
CA LYS A 39 4.04 0.99 -19.42
C LYS A 39 2.52 0.90 -19.19
N ASN A 40 1.81 0.12 -20.00
CA ASN A 40 0.35 0.06 -20.02
C ASN A 40 -0.22 -1.24 -19.42
N ASN A 41 0.60 -2.24 -19.14
CA ASN A 41 0.13 -3.55 -18.65
C ASN A 41 1.13 -4.12 -17.66
N PHE A 42 0.64 -4.55 -16.51
CA PHE A 42 1.41 -5.28 -15.50
C PHE A 42 0.56 -6.43 -14.99
N SER A 43 0.93 -7.67 -15.30
CA SER A 43 0.15 -8.84 -14.92
C SER A 43 1.02 -10.05 -14.61
N GLY A 44 0.46 -10.95 -13.81
CA GLY A 44 1.13 -12.18 -13.44
C GLY A 44 0.29 -13.06 -12.53
N LYS A 45 0.87 -14.21 -12.20
CA LYS A 45 0.23 -15.24 -11.39
C LYS A 45 1.24 -15.94 -10.50
N LEU A 46 0.96 -15.97 -9.20
CA LEU A 46 1.81 -16.60 -8.20
C LEU A 46 1.00 -17.32 -7.13
N ASN A 47 1.62 -18.33 -6.52
CA ASN A 47 1.06 -19.05 -5.39
C ASN A 47 1.81 -18.62 -4.13
N ILE A 48 1.10 -17.99 -3.19
CA ILE A 48 1.66 -17.47 -1.94
C ILE A 48 0.76 -17.89 -0.79
N GLN A 49 1.33 -18.44 0.27
CA GLN A 49 0.60 -18.80 1.50
C GLN A 49 -0.66 -19.65 1.22
N ASN A 50 -0.53 -20.66 0.35
CA ASN A 50 -1.61 -21.54 -0.12
C ASN A 50 -2.76 -20.83 -0.85
N SER A 51 -2.58 -19.58 -1.26
CA SER A 51 -3.51 -18.85 -2.11
C SER A 51 -2.93 -18.67 -3.51
N THR A 52 -3.74 -18.85 -4.54
CA THR A 52 -3.36 -18.46 -5.91
C THR A 52 -3.79 -17.02 -6.14
N ILE A 53 -2.83 -16.14 -6.42
CA ILE A 53 -3.07 -14.74 -6.75
C ILE A 53 -2.83 -14.54 -8.23
N ILE A 54 -3.83 -14.02 -8.94
CA ILE A 54 -3.69 -13.51 -10.31
C ILE A 54 -3.93 -12.01 -10.24
N TYR A 55 -2.94 -11.24 -10.68
CA TYR A 55 -3.00 -9.79 -10.65
C TYR A 55 -2.88 -9.24 -12.07
N THR A 56 -3.67 -8.21 -12.36
CA THR A 56 -3.62 -7.49 -13.62
C THR A 56 -3.86 -6.02 -13.35
N ALA A 57 -3.03 -5.18 -13.97
CA ALA A 57 -3.25 -3.75 -14.09
C ALA A 57 -3.08 -3.35 -15.55
N LYS A 58 -4.05 -2.62 -16.09
CA LYS A 58 -4.07 -2.17 -17.48
C LYS A 58 -4.43 -0.70 -17.57
N ALA A 59 -3.62 0.09 -18.25
CA ALA A 59 -3.93 1.46 -18.60
C ALA A 59 -4.99 1.50 -19.73
N ASN A 60 -6.07 2.23 -19.50
CA ASN A 60 -7.09 2.56 -20.51
C ASN A 60 -6.90 3.98 -21.07
N ALA A 61 -6.26 4.84 -20.28
CA ALA A 61 -5.79 6.16 -20.66
C ALA A 61 -4.49 6.44 -19.87
N GLU A 62 -3.83 7.56 -20.12
CA GLU A 62 -2.56 7.92 -19.46
C GLU A 62 -2.66 7.88 -17.92
N LEU A 63 -3.81 8.27 -17.38
CA LEU A 63 -4.08 8.39 -15.94
C LEU A 63 -5.30 7.57 -15.49
N ALA A 64 -5.72 6.58 -16.29
CA ALA A 64 -6.84 5.71 -15.95
C ALA A 64 -6.47 4.22 -16.08
N PHE A 65 -6.67 3.46 -15.01
CA PHE A 65 -6.20 2.08 -14.88
C PHE A 65 -7.32 1.15 -14.42
N ASN A 66 -7.42 0.00 -15.07
CA ASN A 66 -8.22 -1.13 -14.62
C ASN A 66 -7.34 -2.12 -13.87
N ILE A 67 -7.75 -2.47 -12.67
CA ILE A 67 -7.11 -3.45 -11.80
C ILE A 67 -8.05 -4.65 -11.66
N SER A 68 -7.51 -5.85 -11.78
CA SER A 68 -8.21 -7.10 -11.50
C SER A 68 -7.34 -7.95 -10.60
N LEU A 69 -7.87 -8.34 -9.44
CA LEU A 69 -7.23 -9.21 -8.47
C LEU A 69 -8.11 -10.42 -8.26
N LYS A 70 -7.61 -11.58 -8.67
CA LYS A 70 -8.25 -12.86 -8.38
C LYS A 70 -7.45 -13.60 -7.32
N ILE A 71 -8.09 -13.84 -6.18
CA ILE A 71 -7.54 -14.58 -5.04
C ILE A 71 -8.32 -15.88 -4.93
N ASP A 72 -7.71 -16.98 -5.35
CA ASP A 72 -8.34 -18.29 -5.51
C ASP A 72 -9.57 -18.22 -6.45
N LYS A 73 -10.77 -18.23 -5.87
CA LYS A 73 -12.06 -18.13 -6.57
C LYS A 73 -12.68 -16.73 -6.46
N THR A 74 -12.13 -15.87 -5.62
CA THR A 74 -12.66 -14.53 -5.35
C THR A 74 -12.08 -13.53 -6.33
N LEU A 75 -12.93 -12.69 -6.92
CA LEU A 75 -12.54 -11.62 -7.83
C LEU A 75 -12.85 -10.26 -7.21
N ILE A 76 -11.88 -9.35 -7.29
CA ILE A 76 -12.05 -7.93 -7.01
C ILE A 76 -11.53 -7.15 -8.20
N GLU A 77 -12.36 -6.27 -8.72
CA GLU A 77 -12.03 -5.35 -9.80
C GLU A 77 -12.05 -3.91 -9.29
N ALA A 78 -11.17 -3.09 -9.86
CA ALA A 78 -11.21 -1.65 -9.64
C ALA A 78 -10.87 -0.87 -10.91
N THR A 79 -11.46 0.30 -11.06
CA THR A 79 -11.05 1.32 -12.03
C THR A 79 -10.59 2.54 -11.27
N ILE A 80 -9.34 2.95 -11.45
CA ILE A 80 -8.73 4.13 -10.82
C ILE A 80 -8.55 5.19 -11.91
N ASN A 81 -9.02 6.40 -11.67
CA ASN A 81 -8.79 7.54 -12.55
C ASN A 81 -8.14 8.67 -11.74
N TYR A 82 -6.89 8.98 -12.07
CA TYR A 82 -6.09 10.01 -11.40
C TYR A 82 -6.39 11.44 -11.89
N GLU A 83 -7.03 11.62 -13.07
CA GLU A 83 -7.41 12.97 -13.54
C GLU A 83 -8.55 13.55 -12.71
N ASN A 84 -9.50 12.70 -12.33
CA ASN A 84 -10.68 13.10 -11.57
C ASN A 84 -10.73 12.50 -10.16
N GLU A 85 -9.66 11.82 -9.74
CA GLU A 85 -9.49 11.19 -8.43
C GLU A 85 -10.71 10.35 -8.04
N SER A 86 -11.05 9.41 -8.92
CA SER A 86 -12.15 8.50 -8.68
C SER A 86 -11.70 7.04 -8.70
N ILE A 87 -12.37 6.24 -7.89
CA ILE A 87 -12.14 4.82 -7.74
C ILE A 87 -13.50 4.13 -7.81
N LEU A 88 -13.71 3.30 -8.82
CA LEU A 88 -14.82 2.36 -8.85
C LEU A 88 -14.29 1.00 -8.41
N ILE A 89 -14.81 0.44 -7.32
CA ILE A 89 -14.44 -0.90 -6.83
C ILE A 89 -15.65 -1.80 -6.98
N ASN A 90 -15.44 -3.04 -7.41
CA ASN A 90 -16.43 -4.10 -7.40
C ASN A 90 -15.79 -5.42 -6.96
N GLY A 91 -16.07 -5.84 -5.73
CA GLY A 91 -15.66 -7.16 -5.24
C GLY A 91 -16.79 -8.18 -5.21
N TYR A 92 -17.93 -7.90 -5.86
CA TYR A 92 -19.07 -8.83 -5.96
C TYR A 92 -19.55 -9.37 -4.60
N ASP A 93 -19.56 -8.50 -3.59
CA ASP A 93 -19.94 -8.84 -2.21
C ASP A 93 -19.12 -9.97 -1.58
N ASN A 94 -17.93 -10.25 -2.13
CA ASN A 94 -17.01 -11.21 -1.55
C ASN A 94 -16.41 -10.68 -0.24
N ILE A 95 -16.01 -11.63 0.60
CA ILE A 95 -15.24 -11.40 1.81
C ILE A 95 -13.92 -12.15 1.67
N LEU A 96 -12.81 -11.46 1.88
CA LEU A 96 -11.50 -12.11 1.93
C LEU A 96 -11.19 -12.59 3.34
N THR A 97 -10.66 -13.82 3.42
CA THR A 97 -10.11 -14.35 4.68
C THR A 97 -8.81 -13.64 5.05
N GLU A 98 -8.39 -13.73 6.32
CA GLU A 98 -7.12 -13.16 6.77
C GLU A 98 -5.92 -13.77 6.06
N THR A 99 -5.94 -15.07 5.74
CA THR A 99 -4.90 -15.72 4.93
C THR A 99 -4.83 -15.12 3.53
N GLN A 100 -5.98 -14.92 2.88
CA GLN A 100 -6.03 -14.33 1.54
C GLN A 100 -5.54 -12.88 1.52
N LYS A 101 -5.88 -12.09 2.54
CA LYS A 101 -5.34 -10.73 2.70
C LYS A 101 -3.84 -10.73 2.96
N GLY A 102 -3.36 -11.63 3.81
CA GLY A 102 -1.93 -11.84 4.06
C GLY A 102 -1.17 -12.21 2.78
N ALA A 103 -1.73 -13.11 1.98
CA ALA A 103 -1.17 -13.50 0.69
C ALA A 103 -1.11 -12.30 -0.26
N LEU A 104 -2.20 -11.51 -0.35
CA LEU A 104 -2.26 -10.31 -1.18
C LEU A 104 -1.21 -9.25 -0.78
N LEU A 105 -1.04 -9.01 0.52
CA LEU A 105 -0.01 -8.08 1.02
C LEU A 105 1.40 -8.58 0.75
N THR A 106 1.61 -9.89 0.85
CA THR A 106 2.89 -10.52 0.51
C THR A 106 3.16 -10.43 -0.99
N THR A 107 2.14 -10.60 -1.85
CA THR A 107 2.23 -10.34 -3.30
C THR A 107 2.66 -8.91 -3.57
N GLY A 108 2.05 -7.92 -2.91
CA GLY A 108 2.46 -6.51 -3.06
C GLY A 108 3.92 -6.28 -2.67
N LYS A 109 4.39 -6.90 -1.58
CA LYS A 109 5.79 -6.83 -1.15
C LYS A 109 6.73 -7.39 -2.21
N VAL A 110 6.51 -8.61 -2.70
CA VAL A 110 7.43 -9.25 -3.66
C VAL A 110 7.45 -8.54 -5.01
N ILE A 111 6.32 -7.98 -5.46
CA ILE A 111 6.27 -7.14 -6.68
C ILE A 111 7.09 -5.86 -6.49
N ALA A 112 6.94 -5.21 -5.34
CA ALA A 112 7.68 -3.99 -5.05
C ALA A 112 9.19 -4.25 -4.91
N ASP A 113 9.59 -5.34 -4.25
CA ASP A 113 11.00 -5.76 -4.15
C ASP A 113 11.58 -5.99 -5.57
N TYR A 114 10.85 -6.69 -6.46
CA TYR A 114 11.23 -6.85 -7.87
C TYR A 114 11.45 -5.52 -8.59
N ILE A 115 10.56 -4.54 -8.43
CA ILE A 115 10.69 -3.22 -9.07
C ILE A 115 11.91 -2.47 -8.52
N LEU A 116 12.11 -2.48 -7.20
CA LEU A 116 13.25 -1.82 -6.57
C LEU A 116 14.58 -2.41 -7.03
N GLU A 117 14.66 -3.74 -7.14
CA GLU A 117 15.89 -4.45 -7.52
C GLU A 117 16.19 -4.37 -9.02
N THR A 118 15.17 -4.50 -9.87
CA THR A 118 15.37 -4.65 -11.32
C THR A 118 15.19 -3.37 -12.12
N LYS A 119 14.53 -2.35 -11.55
CA LYS A 119 14.22 -1.07 -12.23
C LYS A 119 14.85 0.13 -11.53
N GLU A 120 15.77 -0.09 -10.59
CA GLU A 120 16.37 0.98 -9.77
C GLU A 120 15.30 1.84 -9.05
N GLY A 121 14.13 1.27 -8.78
CA GLY A 121 12.99 1.96 -8.17
C GLY A 121 12.14 2.79 -9.13
N GLU A 122 12.40 2.77 -10.44
CA GLU A 122 11.52 3.38 -11.43
C GLU A 122 10.20 2.60 -11.54
N ILE A 123 9.19 3.08 -10.85
CA ILE A 123 7.85 2.50 -10.85
C ILE A 123 6.97 3.13 -11.92
N SER A 124 6.40 2.31 -12.82
CA SER A 124 5.38 2.78 -13.75
C SER A 124 4.06 3.10 -13.02
N MET A 125 3.27 4.06 -13.53
CA MET A 125 1.95 4.36 -12.95
C MET A 125 1.01 3.14 -12.95
N THR A 126 1.16 2.23 -13.91
CA THR A 126 0.39 0.98 -13.95
C THR A 126 0.75 0.07 -12.77
N ALA A 127 2.05 -0.11 -12.50
CA ALA A 127 2.52 -0.89 -11.35
C ALA A 127 2.18 -0.21 -10.02
N TYR A 128 2.30 1.12 -9.93
CA TYR A 128 1.93 1.90 -8.76
C TYR A 128 0.44 1.76 -8.44
N ALA A 129 -0.44 1.86 -9.45
CA ALA A 129 -1.88 1.69 -9.27
C ALA A 129 -2.24 0.28 -8.78
N LEU A 130 -1.55 -0.75 -9.31
CA LEU A 130 -1.70 -2.12 -8.82
C LEU A 130 -1.31 -2.24 -7.35
N LEU A 131 -0.10 -1.82 -7.01
CA LEU A 131 0.45 -1.94 -5.66
C LEU A 131 -0.43 -1.20 -4.64
N SER A 132 -0.85 0.02 -4.94
CA SER A 132 -1.75 0.81 -4.10
C SER A 132 -3.06 0.06 -3.83
N MET A 133 -3.65 -0.56 -4.86
CA MET A 133 -4.91 -1.30 -4.72
C MET A 133 -4.74 -2.62 -3.95
N VAL A 134 -3.64 -3.34 -4.20
CA VAL A 134 -3.25 -4.55 -3.48
C VAL A 134 -3.13 -4.26 -1.99
N GLU A 135 -2.47 -3.16 -1.63
CA GLU A 135 -2.31 -2.77 -0.23
C GLU A 135 -3.63 -2.33 0.41
N TYR A 136 -4.39 -1.49 -0.29
CA TYR A 136 -5.70 -1.01 0.16
C TYR A 136 -6.66 -2.17 0.46
N ILE A 137 -6.74 -3.16 -0.43
CA ILE A 137 -7.57 -4.36 -0.22
C ILE A 137 -6.99 -5.21 0.89
N GLY A 138 -5.70 -5.50 0.88
CA GLY A 138 -5.08 -6.40 1.85
C GLY A 138 -5.08 -5.87 3.28
N LYS A 139 -5.19 -4.54 3.47
CA LYS A 139 -5.28 -3.90 4.79
C LYS A 139 -6.70 -3.63 5.26
N SER A 140 -7.72 -4.01 4.50
CA SER A 140 -9.11 -3.82 4.91
C SER A 140 -9.43 -4.58 6.20
N PRO A 141 -10.44 -4.13 6.98
CA PRO A 141 -10.82 -4.80 8.21
C PRO A 141 -11.29 -6.25 8.02
N VAL A 142 -11.14 -7.09 9.04
CA VAL A 142 -11.63 -8.49 9.03
C VAL A 142 -13.11 -8.53 8.66
N ASN A 143 -13.52 -9.50 7.85
CA ASN A 143 -14.90 -9.66 7.37
C ASN A 143 -15.45 -8.49 6.51
N TYR A 144 -14.57 -7.63 5.98
CA TYR A 144 -14.98 -6.56 5.08
C TYR A 144 -15.62 -7.13 3.80
N ILE A 145 -16.84 -6.65 3.50
CA ILE A 145 -17.60 -7.04 2.31
C ILE A 145 -17.27 -6.06 1.18
N TYR A 146 -16.66 -6.56 0.11
CA TYR A 146 -16.29 -5.74 -1.04
C TYR A 146 -17.48 -5.59 -2.00
N SER A 147 -18.47 -4.80 -1.62
CA SER A 147 -19.58 -4.41 -2.49
C SER A 147 -19.13 -3.46 -3.59
N LYS A 148 -19.95 -3.31 -4.64
CA LYS A 148 -19.75 -2.26 -5.64
C LYS A 148 -19.86 -0.88 -4.99
N ARG A 149 -18.84 -0.04 -5.15
CA ARG A 149 -18.82 1.34 -4.66
C ARG A 149 -18.04 2.28 -5.55
N ASN A 150 -18.46 3.53 -5.60
CA ASN A 150 -17.82 4.60 -6.36
C ASN A 150 -17.34 5.67 -5.38
N ILE A 151 -16.04 5.86 -5.33
CA ILE A 151 -15.35 6.83 -4.47
C ILE A 151 -14.90 7.96 -5.38
N LYS A 152 -15.16 9.20 -4.98
CA LYS A 152 -14.71 10.39 -5.70
C LYS A 152 -14.16 11.36 -4.68
N SER A 153 -12.94 11.83 -4.94
CA SER A 153 -12.33 12.88 -4.13
C SER A 153 -13.18 14.14 -4.13
N ALA A 154 -13.33 14.72 -2.95
CA ALA A 154 -13.99 16.00 -2.80
C ALA A 154 -13.12 17.09 -3.46
N LYS A 155 -13.64 17.71 -4.52
CA LYS A 155 -12.98 18.88 -5.15
C LYS A 155 -13.17 20.12 -4.29
N ASN A 156 -12.43 20.26 -3.20
CA ASN A 156 -12.61 21.40 -2.31
C ASN A 156 -11.61 22.52 -2.61
N ILE A 157 -11.97 23.41 -3.54
CA ILE A 157 -11.17 24.60 -3.89
C ILE A 157 -11.51 25.84 -3.06
N THR A 158 -12.55 25.80 -2.21
CA THR A 158 -13.07 27.03 -1.58
C THR A 158 -13.59 26.91 -0.14
N ASN A 159 -13.80 25.72 0.44
CA ASN A 159 -14.29 25.59 1.82
C ASN A 159 -13.39 24.69 2.68
N LEU A 160 -12.32 25.28 3.23
CA LEU A 160 -11.44 24.71 4.28
C LEU A 160 -12.15 24.44 5.63
N LYS A 161 -13.49 24.37 5.64
CA LYS A 161 -14.35 24.09 6.82
C LYS A 161 -15.26 22.88 6.62
N SER A 162 -15.21 22.23 5.46
CA SER A 162 -15.84 20.91 5.28
C SER A 162 -15.03 19.88 6.05
N ARG A 163 -15.68 18.93 6.75
CA ARG A 163 -14.97 17.84 7.45
C ARG A 163 -14.27 16.89 6.48
N ASN A 164 -14.81 16.79 5.27
CA ASN A 164 -14.13 16.22 4.13
C ASN A 164 -13.40 17.35 3.40
N GLU A 165 -12.12 17.52 3.70
CA GLU A 165 -11.28 18.54 3.06
C GLU A 165 -10.74 18.09 1.69
N GLY A 166 -11.10 16.88 1.25
CA GLY A 166 -10.40 16.16 0.19
C GLY A 166 -8.93 15.93 0.58
N ILE A 167 -8.11 15.62 -0.42
CA ILE A 167 -6.72 15.22 -0.18
C ILE A 167 -5.88 16.37 0.39
N THR A 168 -5.75 16.37 1.72
CA THR A 168 -5.03 17.39 2.50
C THR A 168 -3.84 16.77 3.23
N CYS A 169 -2.63 17.15 2.84
CA CYS A 169 -1.41 16.63 3.45
C CYS A 169 -1.21 17.16 4.87
N ILE A 170 -0.89 16.27 5.81
CA ILE A 170 -0.46 16.62 7.16
C ILE A 170 0.95 16.10 7.43
N ARG A 171 1.65 16.66 8.42
CA ARG A 171 3.08 16.41 8.63
C ARG A 171 3.33 15.62 9.90
N LYS A 172 4.08 14.52 9.81
CA LYS A 172 4.54 13.75 10.99
C LYS A 172 5.16 14.67 12.05
N ASN A 173 4.87 14.37 13.33
CA ASN A 173 5.27 15.15 14.51
C ASN A 173 4.61 16.54 14.65
N SER A 174 3.73 16.96 13.74
CA SER A 174 2.86 18.12 14.01
C SER A 174 1.65 17.71 14.85
N TYR A 175 0.87 18.70 15.29
CA TYR A 175 -0.47 18.49 15.84
C TYR A 175 -1.49 19.02 14.84
N VAL A 176 -2.52 18.23 14.58
CA VAL A 176 -3.68 18.61 13.78
C VAL A 176 -4.94 18.33 14.59
N ASN A 177 -6.06 18.94 14.21
CA ASN A 177 -7.35 18.52 14.75
C ASN A 177 -7.87 17.40 13.86
N ALA A 178 -8.19 16.25 14.46
CA ALA A 178 -9.02 15.24 13.85
C ALA A 178 -10.49 15.67 14.02
N GLU A 179 -11.27 15.65 12.95
CA GLU A 179 -12.68 16.06 12.90
C GLU A 179 -13.47 14.89 12.33
N TYR A 180 -14.29 14.25 13.16
CA TYR A 180 -15.04 13.05 12.81
C TYR A 180 -16.41 13.08 13.47
N ASP A 181 -17.34 12.31 12.92
CA ASP A 181 -18.64 12.06 13.48
C ASP A 181 -18.71 10.63 14.02
N ASP A 182 -19.58 10.40 15.00
CA ASP A 182 -19.99 9.05 15.37
C ASP A 182 -21.44 9.07 15.87
N SER A 183 -21.93 7.93 16.38
CA SER A 183 -23.28 7.84 16.92
C SER A 183 -23.60 8.79 18.10
N ARG A 184 -22.58 9.45 18.68
CA ARG A 184 -22.71 10.44 19.77
C ARG A 184 -22.63 11.89 19.26
N GLY A 185 -22.41 12.10 17.97
CA GLY A 185 -22.34 13.42 17.32
C GLY A 185 -20.96 13.73 16.77
N THR A 186 -20.69 15.02 16.58
CA THR A 186 -19.41 15.51 16.03
C THR A 186 -18.36 15.70 17.11
N HIS A 187 -17.14 15.30 16.79
CA HIS A 187 -15.97 15.42 17.66
C HIS A 187 -14.85 16.21 16.98
N LYS A 188 -13.99 16.79 17.82
CA LYS A 188 -12.79 17.49 17.38
C LYS A 188 -11.66 17.28 18.39
N ASP A 189 -10.70 16.44 18.02
CA ASP A 189 -9.60 16.04 18.90
C ASP A 189 -8.26 16.55 18.37
N ARG A 190 -7.44 17.14 19.25
CA ARG A 190 -6.09 17.56 18.86
C ARG A 190 -5.12 16.37 18.97
N VAL A 191 -4.72 15.81 17.82
CA VAL A 191 -3.91 14.58 17.75
C VAL A 191 -2.52 14.88 17.19
N LYS A 192 -1.50 14.22 17.76
CA LYS A 192 -0.14 14.28 17.23
C LYS A 192 0.00 13.32 16.04
N VAL A 193 0.37 13.85 14.88
CA VAL A 193 0.56 13.08 13.65
C VAL A 193 1.69 12.07 13.81
N GLY A 194 1.42 10.82 13.47
CA GLY A 194 2.37 9.71 13.59
C GLY A 194 2.51 9.15 15.02
N SER A 195 1.67 9.58 15.97
CA SER A 195 1.68 9.05 17.34
C SER A 195 1.17 7.60 17.42
N LYS A 196 1.43 6.94 18.55
CA LYS A 196 0.91 5.60 18.86
C LYS A 196 -0.22 5.74 19.88
N ALA A 197 -1.47 5.63 19.44
CA ALA A 197 -2.63 5.87 20.29
C ALA A 197 -2.95 4.69 21.22
N ARG A 198 -2.76 3.44 20.78
CA ARG A 198 -2.95 2.23 21.61
C ARG A 198 -2.00 1.10 21.22
N LYS A 199 -2.05 -0.03 21.96
CA LYS A 199 -1.27 -1.22 21.61
C LYS A 199 -1.70 -1.71 20.22
N ASN A 200 -0.73 -1.95 19.34
CA ASN A 200 -0.94 -2.35 17.93
C ASN A 200 -1.76 -1.34 17.10
N TYR A 201 -1.75 -0.06 17.49
CA TYR A 201 -2.43 0.99 16.75
C TYR A 201 -1.66 2.30 16.88
N GLY A 202 -1.13 2.80 15.78
CA GLY A 202 -0.39 4.03 15.78
C GLY A 202 -0.26 4.58 14.39
N CYS A 203 0.71 5.48 14.22
CA CYS A 203 0.97 6.16 12.96
C CYS A 203 -0.13 7.14 12.59
N MET A 204 -0.86 7.63 13.59
CA MET A 204 -2.08 8.43 13.45
C MET A 204 -1.99 9.40 12.27
N GLY A 205 -2.93 9.25 11.35
CA GLY A 205 -3.06 10.02 10.12
C GLY A 205 -2.27 9.49 8.93
N ARG A 206 -1.56 8.36 9.06
CA ARG A 206 -0.92 7.68 7.94
C ARG A 206 -1.97 6.80 7.28
N CYS A 207 -2.15 6.93 5.97
CA CYS A 207 -3.08 6.06 5.28
C CYS A 207 -2.59 4.60 5.30
N GLY A 208 -3.46 3.73 5.79
CA GLY A 208 -3.22 2.30 5.94
C GLY A 208 -2.63 1.87 7.28
N SER A 209 -2.68 0.56 7.52
CA SER A 209 -2.17 -0.03 8.74
C SER A 209 -0.65 0.11 8.88
N ASP A 210 -0.24 0.52 10.08
CA ASP A 210 1.13 0.53 10.61
C ASP A 210 2.10 1.58 10.02
N CYS A 211 3.26 1.75 10.69
CA CYS A 211 4.24 2.84 10.47
C CYS A 211 5.38 2.42 9.54
N GLY A 212 5.44 1.14 9.15
CA GLY A 212 6.70 0.51 8.75
C GLY A 212 6.68 -0.27 7.45
N ARG A 213 5.60 -0.23 6.66
CA ARG A 213 5.63 -0.88 5.34
C ARG A 213 6.30 0.04 4.33
N TRP A 214 7.54 -0.31 3.99
CA TRP A 214 8.45 0.47 3.15
C TRP A 214 8.21 0.32 1.65
N TRP A 215 7.50 -0.73 1.22
CA TRP A 215 7.50 -1.15 -0.20
C TRP A 215 6.46 -0.43 -1.06
N ILE A 216 5.52 0.30 -0.46
CA ILE A 216 4.61 1.22 -1.17
C ILE A 216 4.69 2.57 -0.45
N PRO A 217 4.97 3.67 -1.17
CA PRO A 217 4.84 5.00 -0.61
C PRO A 217 3.45 5.19 0.00
N SER A 218 3.41 5.72 1.21
CA SER A 218 2.16 6.11 1.88
C SER A 218 2.13 7.62 2.05
N ALA A 219 0.98 8.16 2.45
CA ALA A 219 0.83 9.56 2.79
C ALA A 219 0.34 9.73 4.22
N TRP A 220 0.78 10.81 4.89
CA TRP A 220 0.04 11.40 6.00
C TRP A 220 -0.98 12.39 5.46
N THR A 221 -2.26 12.14 5.72
CA THR A 221 -3.36 12.99 5.25
C THR A 221 -4.41 13.21 6.32
N LYS A 222 -5.26 14.22 6.10
CA LYS A 222 -6.27 14.67 7.04
C LYS A 222 -7.41 13.65 7.19
N ASP A 223 -7.98 13.11 6.12
CA ASP A 223 -9.09 12.14 6.23
C ASP A 223 -8.61 10.82 6.87
N CYS A 224 -7.37 10.41 6.57
CA CYS A 224 -6.75 9.28 7.27
C CYS A 224 -6.55 9.56 8.78
N MET A 225 -6.34 10.81 9.20
CA MET A 225 -6.26 11.18 10.62
C MET A 225 -7.63 11.15 11.30
N ASP A 226 -8.66 11.65 10.62
CA ASP A 226 -10.02 11.66 11.14
C ASP A 226 -10.52 10.23 11.34
N HIS A 227 -10.35 9.39 10.33
CA HIS A 227 -10.66 7.97 10.41
C HIS A 227 -9.86 7.27 11.52
N ASP A 228 -8.55 7.52 11.62
CA ASP A 228 -7.71 6.90 12.64
C ASP A 228 -8.15 7.30 14.05
N GLN A 229 -8.52 8.56 14.26
CA GLN A 229 -8.97 9.03 15.56
C GLN A 229 -10.37 8.53 15.90
N CYS A 230 -11.32 8.56 14.96
CA CYS A 230 -12.64 7.96 15.15
C CYS A 230 -12.51 6.49 15.55
N SER A 231 -11.71 5.73 14.79
CA SER A 231 -11.48 4.31 15.01
C SER A 231 -10.77 4.02 16.34
N ASN A 232 -9.87 4.91 16.78
CA ASN A 232 -9.22 4.82 18.07
C ASN A 232 -10.23 4.96 19.22
N ILE A 233 -11.12 5.96 19.14
CA ILE A 233 -12.10 6.27 20.19
C ILE A 233 -13.22 5.23 20.24
N ASN A 234 -13.68 4.76 19.08
CA ASN A 234 -14.82 3.84 18.99
C ASN A 234 -14.43 2.35 18.94
N ASN A 235 -13.14 2.03 18.91
CA ASN A 235 -12.64 0.69 18.60
C ASN A 235 -13.26 0.12 17.29
N ALA A 236 -13.45 0.99 16.30
CA ALA A 236 -14.11 0.64 15.05
C ALA A 236 -13.31 -0.42 14.27
N SER A 237 -14.05 -1.29 13.59
CA SER A 237 -13.47 -2.36 12.76
C SER A 237 -14.39 -2.79 11.61
N GLY A 238 -15.51 -2.10 11.37
CA GLY A 238 -16.47 -2.45 10.31
C GLY A 238 -16.10 -1.91 8.92
N GLY A 239 -15.05 -1.10 8.81
CA GLY A 239 -14.73 -0.39 7.57
C GLY A 239 -15.90 0.51 7.14
N SER A 240 -16.20 0.55 5.85
CA SER A 240 -17.29 1.36 5.27
C SER A 240 -18.69 1.12 5.86
N ARG A 241 -18.92 0.01 6.56
CA ARG A 241 -20.20 -0.33 7.21
C ARG A 241 -20.16 -0.15 8.73
N ASP A 242 -19.05 0.35 9.28
CA ASP A 242 -19.00 0.67 10.70
C ASP A 242 -20.01 1.79 10.99
N LYS A 243 -20.81 1.60 12.04
CA LYS A 243 -21.88 2.55 12.39
C LYS A 243 -21.35 3.88 12.92
N ASN A 244 -20.10 3.91 13.37
CA ASN A 244 -19.49 5.06 14.01
C ASN A 244 -18.47 5.73 13.09
N CYS A 245 -17.68 4.96 12.34
CA CYS A 245 -16.54 5.51 11.58
C CYS A 245 -16.53 5.08 10.11
N GLY A 246 -17.68 4.63 9.59
CA GLY A 246 -17.77 4.06 8.25
C GLY A 246 -17.73 5.10 7.15
N ASP A 247 -18.23 6.29 7.43
CA ASP A 247 -18.08 7.48 6.60
C ASP A 247 -16.62 7.92 6.54
N GLU A 248 -15.91 8.12 7.65
CA GLU A 248 -14.49 8.50 7.61
C GLU A 248 -13.65 7.43 6.90
N PHE A 249 -14.00 6.14 7.02
CA PHE A 249 -13.32 5.08 6.26
C PHE A 249 -13.49 5.25 4.73
N ASN A 250 -14.67 5.69 4.29
CA ASN A 250 -14.93 5.93 2.88
C ASN A 250 -14.29 7.22 2.39
N GLU A 251 -14.23 8.24 3.24
CA GLU A 251 -13.54 9.51 2.96
C GLU A 251 -12.05 9.24 2.81
N ALA A 252 -11.38 8.60 3.78
CA ALA A 252 -9.95 8.28 3.72
C ALA A 252 -9.51 7.36 2.56
N ALA A 253 -10.43 6.82 1.77
CA ALA A 253 -10.12 5.88 0.69
C ALA A 253 -9.47 6.57 -0.53
N ASP A 254 -9.83 7.81 -0.84
CA ASP A 254 -9.20 8.58 -1.91
C ASP A 254 -7.79 9.04 -1.50
N ASP A 255 -7.63 9.50 -0.25
CA ASP A 255 -6.36 9.84 0.40
C ASP A 255 -5.36 8.69 0.36
N TYR A 256 -5.86 7.47 0.58
CA TYR A 256 -5.04 6.26 0.51
C TYR A 256 -4.39 6.10 -0.87
N ILE A 257 -5.17 6.21 -1.95
CA ILE A 257 -4.70 5.91 -3.30
C ILE A 257 -3.97 7.11 -3.94
N PHE A 258 -4.45 8.32 -3.66
CA PHE A 258 -4.04 9.54 -4.35
C PHE A 258 -3.11 10.44 -3.54
N GLY A 259 -3.03 10.28 -2.21
CA GLY A 259 -2.27 11.16 -1.32
C GLY A 259 -0.81 11.34 -1.74
N VAL A 260 -0.12 10.24 -2.08
CA VAL A 260 1.28 10.29 -2.54
C VAL A 260 1.42 11.03 -3.87
N ILE A 261 0.52 10.77 -4.83
CA ILE A 261 0.55 11.42 -6.15
C ILE A 261 0.24 12.92 -6.03
N ARG A 262 -0.55 13.33 -5.03
CA ARG A 262 -0.74 14.74 -4.64
C ARG A 262 0.45 15.37 -3.91
N GLY A 263 1.53 14.61 -3.68
CA GLY A 263 2.75 15.09 -3.04
C GLY A 263 2.73 15.02 -1.50
N CYS A 264 1.71 14.40 -0.90
CA CYS A 264 1.75 14.10 0.52
C CYS A 264 2.84 13.06 0.79
N ARG A 265 3.52 13.19 1.94
CA ARG A 265 4.68 12.37 2.29
C ARG A 265 4.36 11.52 3.50
N GLY A 266 4.82 10.26 3.49
CA GLY A 266 4.63 9.23 4.51
C GLY A 266 5.94 8.65 5.04
#